data_AF-A0A085ZTT5-F1
#
_entry.id   AF-A0A085ZTT5-F1
#
_cell.length_a   1.000
_cell.length_b   1.000
_cell.length_c   1.000
_cell.angle_alpha   90.00
_cell.angle_beta   90.00
_cell.angle_gamma   90.00
#
_symmetry.space_group_name_H-M   'P 1'
#
loop_
_entity.id
_entity.type
_entity.pdbx_description
1 polymer ?
#
loop_
_entity_poly.entity_id
_entity_poly.type
_entity_poly.pdbx_seq_one_letter_code
_entity_poly.pdbx_strand_id
1 'polypeptide(L)'
;MIKINLEDTYEPISISDDLTEFIFHSELNSGESKDLYVRFYDYEDPFLPNVYNLAYGPLDEHGKIDDTIKLQHKNINKLFSTIIFFVITFLDTNKDKKIGIDGSDDTRAYLYHRMFISNHEELNDLVVIIGVDWYVKLLRNGNVERDQYDRALFKPRPEPFDLERKASNLYRYYLIERK
;
A
#
# COMPACT_ATOMS: atom_id res chain seq x y z
N MET A 1 -3.73 1.75 -17.74
CA MET A 1 -4.43 1.87 -16.45
C MET A 1 -4.47 0.48 -15.84
N ILE A 2 -4.10 0.34 -14.57
CA ILE A 2 -4.06 -0.97 -13.91
C ILE A 2 -5.49 -1.50 -13.78
N LYS A 3 -5.72 -2.72 -14.25
CA LYS A 3 -6.98 -3.45 -14.03
C LYS A 3 -6.72 -4.62 -13.10
N ILE A 4 -7.43 -4.64 -11.98
CA ILE A 4 -7.39 -5.73 -11.02
C ILE A 4 -8.33 -6.82 -11.50
N ASN A 5 -7.84 -8.06 -11.43
CA ASN A 5 -8.60 -9.28 -11.63
C ASN A 5 -8.07 -10.31 -10.63
N LEU A 6 -8.83 -10.58 -9.58
CA LEU A 6 -8.42 -11.49 -8.50
C LEU A 6 -8.37 -12.96 -8.94
N GLU A 7 -8.89 -13.30 -10.12
CA GLU A 7 -8.77 -14.62 -10.73
C GLU A 7 -7.49 -14.77 -11.59
N ASP A 8 -6.80 -13.66 -11.91
CA ASP A 8 -5.53 -13.65 -12.65
C ASP A 8 -4.40 -13.11 -11.77
N THR A 9 -3.83 -14.00 -10.97
CA THR A 9 -2.73 -13.73 -10.05
C THR A 9 -1.55 -14.68 -10.30
N TYR A 10 -0.39 -14.37 -9.73
CA TYR A 10 0.74 -15.29 -9.64
C TYR A 10 0.56 -16.18 -8.41
N GLU A 11 0.80 -17.48 -8.59
CA GLU A 11 0.85 -18.42 -7.47
C GLU A 11 2.07 -18.11 -6.59
N PRO A 12 1.90 -18.05 -5.26
CA PRO A 12 3.02 -17.91 -4.35
C PRO A 12 3.88 -19.18 -4.36
N ILE A 13 5.20 -19.01 -4.38
CA ILE A 13 6.16 -20.11 -4.20
C ILE A 13 6.49 -20.34 -2.73
N SER A 14 6.24 -19.34 -1.87
CA SER A 14 6.40 -19.41 -0.43
C SER A 14 5.41 -18.46 0.24
N ILE A 15 4.89 -18.87 1.39
CA ILE A 15 3.97 -18.11 2.22
C ILE A 15 4.39 -18.33 3.69
N SER A 16 4.43 -17.27 4.50
CA SER A 16 4.62 -17.43 5.95
C SER A 16 3.33 -17.89 6.63
N ASP A 17 3.46 -18.58 7.77
CA ASP A 17 2.30 -19.13 8.50
C ASP A 17 1.31 -18.05 8.97
N ASP A 18 1.82 -16.86 9.28
CA ASP A 18 1.04 -15.69 9.71
C ASP A 18 0.55 -14.81 8.55
N LEU A 19 0.81 -15.22 7.30
CA LEU A 19 0.45 -14.50 6.09
C LEU A 19 1.04 -13.09 6.00
N THR A 20 2.13 -12.81 6.73
CA THR A 20 2.84 -11.53 6.65
C THR A 20 3.86 -11.49 5.52
N GLU A 21 4.26 -12.64 4.97
CA GLU A 21 5.23 -12.73 3.88
C GLU A 21 4.76 -13.66 2.76
N PHE A 22 4.92 -13.19 1.52
CA PHE A 22 4.69 -13.97 0.30
C PHE A 22 5.88 -13.80 -0.64
N ILE A 23 6.19 -14.86 -1.38
CA ILE A 23 7.18 -14.84 -2.46
C ILE A 23 6.52 -15.39 -3.71
N PHE A 24 6.72 -14.75 -4.86
CA PHE A 24 6.24 -15.24 -6.15
C PHE A 24 7.17 -14.83 -7.30
N HIS A 25 7.06 -15.53 -8.43
CA HIS A 25 7.81 -15.21 -9.63
C HIS A 25 7.03 -14.26 -10.54
N SER A 26 7.66 -13.16 -10.95
CA SER A 26 7.10 -12.23 -11.94
C SER A 26 7.97 -12.17 -13.19
N GLU A 27 7.34 -12.34 -14.35
CA GLU A 27 7.99 -12.17 -15.65
C GLU A 27 8.18 -10.69 -16.00
N LEU A 28 9.38 -10.35 -16.47
CA LEU A 28 9.74 -9.04 -17.00
C LEU A 28 9.59 -8.98 -18.52
N ASN A 29 9.54 -7.77 -19.07
CA ASN A 29 9.51 -7.54 -20.53
C ASN A 29 10.73 -8.11 -21.26
N SER A 30 11.86 -8.27 -20.56
CA SER A 30 13.06 -8.92 -21.07
C SER A 30 12.91 -10.44 -21.28
N GLY A 31 11.85 -11.04 -20.74
CA GLY A 31 11.67 -12.49 -20.64
C GLY A 31 12.34 -13.12 -19.41
N GLU A 32 13.08 -12.34 -18.62
CA GLU A 32 13.61 -12.78 -17.32
C GLU A 32 12.45 -12.94 -16.31
N SER A 33 12.56 -13.92 -15.42
CA SER A 33 11.71 -14.04 -14.24
C SER A 33 12.46 -13.53 -13.00
N LYS A 34 11.79 -12.73 -12.17
CA LYS A 34 12.31 -12.22 -10.90
C LYS A 34 11.43 -12.64 -9.73
N ASP A 35 12.08 -12.98 -8.63
CA ASP A 35 11.41 -13.20 -7.35
C ASP A 35 11.00 -11.85 -6.78
N LEU A 36 9.72 -11.74 -6.44
CA LEU A 36 9.19 -10.61 -5.71
C LEU A 36 8.73 -11.09 -4.35
N TYR A 37 9.14 -10.33 -3.35
CA TYR A 37 8.79 -10.50 -1.96
C TYR A 37 7.70 -9.49 -1.65
N VAL A 38 6.69 -9.92 -0.90
CA VAL A 38 5.64 -9.07 -0.35
C VAL A 38 5.69 -9.23 1.15
N ARG A 39 5.76 -8.13 1.87
CA ARG A 39 5.81 -8.12 3.33
C ARG A 39 4.79 -7.15 3.89
N PHE A 40 4.06 -7.62 4.90
CA PHE A 40 3.25 -6.82 5.80
C PHE A 40 3.98 -6.71 7.14
N TYR A 41 4.31 -5.50 7.55
CA TYR A 41 5.02 -5.26 8.81
C TYR A 41 4.30 -4.21 9.63
N ASP A 42 4.30 -4.36 10.96
CA ASP A 42 3.62 -3.44 11.87
C ASP A 42 4.06 -2.00 11.63
N TYR A 43 3.08 -1.12 11.46
CA TYR A 43 3.26 0.33 11.41
C TYR A 43 2.95 0.90 12.79
N GLU A 44 4.00 1.07 13.59
CA GLU A 44 3.89 1.60 14.96
C GLU A 44 3.68 3.12 14.96
N ASP A 45 2.45 3.57 14.66
CA ASP A 45 2.02 4.96 14.84
C ASP A 45 0.88 5.03 15.90
N PRO A 46 1.08 5.76 17.02
CA PRO A 46 0.06 5.90 18.07
C PRO A 46 -1.28 6.49 17.59
N PHE A 47 -1.29 7.21 16.47
CA PHE A 47 -2.47 7.83 15.88
C PHE A 47 -3.07 6.99 14.73
N LEU A 48 -2.42 5.90 14.34
CA LEU A 48 -2.90 4.90 13.36
C LEU A 48 -2.71 3.47 13.91
N PRO A 49 -3.48 3.08 14.94
CA PRO A 49 -3.35 1.73 15.51
C PRO A 49 -3.83 0.65 14.54
N ASN A 50 -3.29 -0.57 14.70
CA ASN A 50 -3.65 -1.77 13.93
C ASN A 50 -3.38 -1.64 12.42
N VAL A 51 -2.37 -0.87 12.03
CA VAL A 51 -1.94 -0.74 10.63
C VAL A 51 -0.67 -1.55 10.40
N TYR A 52 -0.64 -2.30 9.30
CA TYR A 52 0.56 -2.91 8.75
C TYR A 52 0.91 -2.21 7.44
N ASN A 53 2.17 -1.90 7.20
CA ASN A 53 2.63 -1.38 5.92
C ASN A 53 2.87 -2.51 4.93
N LEU A 54 2.46 -2.29 3.68
CA LEU A 54 2.84 -3.10 2.54
C LEU A 54 4.18 -2.64 1.98
N ALA A 55 5.13 -3.56 1.86
CA ALA A 55 6.29 -3.44 0.98
C ALA A 55 6.30 -4.59 -0.02
N TYR A 56 6.70 -4.31 -1.26
CA TYR A 56 6.93 -5.35 -2.26
C TYR A 56 8.06 -4.99 -3.23
N GLY A 57 8.77 -6.00 -3.72
CA GLY A 57 9.93 -5.83 -4.61
C GLY A 57 10.89 -7.02 -4.55
N PRO A 58 11.94 -7.01 -5.37
CA PRO A 58 13.05 -7.95 -5.20
C PRO A 58 13.84 -7.62 -3.93
N LEU A 59 14.69 -8.55 -3.49
CA LEU A 59 15.66 -8.25 -2.43
C LEU A 59 16.90 -7.53 -2.99
N ASP A 60 17.42 -6.59 -2.21
CA ASP A 60 18.72 -5.96 -2.42
C ASP A 60 19.87 -6.88 -1.96
N GLU A 61 21.11 -6.38 -2.10
CA GLU A 61 22.33 -7.08 -1.68
C GLU A 61 22.42 -7.35 -0.17
N HIS A 62 21.56 -6.73 0.63
CA HIS A 62 21.47 -6.89 2.08
C HIS A 62 20.26 -7.73 2.51
N GLY A 63 19.49 -8.28 1.57
CA GLY A 63 18.29 -9.07 1.85
C GLY A 63 17.08 -8.24 2.29
N LYS A 64 17.07 -6.93 2.02
CA LYS A 64 15.91 -6.06 2.24
C LYS A 64 15.13 -5.90 0.94
N ILE A 65 13.82 -5.70 1.04
CA ILE A 65 13.00 -5.39 -0.14
C ILE A 65 13.44 -4.05 -0.70
N ASP A 66 13.90 -4.04 -1.95
CA ASP A 66 14.12 -2.82 -2.72
C ASP A 66 12.79 -2.42 -3.37
N ASP A 67 12.05 -1.52 -2.70
CA ASP A 67 10.79 -0.98 -3.20
C ASP A 67 10.99 0.29 -4.06
N THR A 68 12.24 0.64 -4.35
CA THR A 68 12.62 1.81 -5.16
C THR A 68 12.93 1.43 -6.61
N ILE A 69 13.28 0.16 -6.85
CA ILE A 69 13.59 -0.36 -8.18
C ILE A 69 12.36 -0.34 -9.10
N LYS A 70 12.58 0.17 -10.32
CA LYS A 70 11.55 0.22 -11.36
C LYS A 70 11.71 -0.97 -12.30
N LEU A 71 11.02 -2.06 -11.99
CA LEU A 71 10.94 -3.24 -12.85
C LEU A 71 9.86 -3.08 -13.92
N GLN A 72 10.19 -3.50 -15.14
CA GLN A 72 9.24 -3.52 -16.26
C GLN A 72 8.60 -4.90 -16.38
N HIS A 73 7.51 -5.11 -15.64
CA HIS A 73 6.76 -6.36 -15.65
C HIS A 73 6.03 -6.58 -16.98
N LYS A 74 6.06 -7.84 -17.46
CA LYS A 74 5.34 -8.27 -18.66
C LYS A 74 3.84 -8.08 -18.53
N ASN A 75 3.30 -8.32 -17.32
CA ASN A 75 1.90 -8.09 -17.01
C ASN A 75 1.75 -7.32 -15.69
N ILE A 76 1.73 -5.99 -15.78
CA ILE A 76 1.56 -5.11 -14.62
C ILE A 76 0.19 -5.28 -13.95
N ASN A 77 -0.86 -5.67 -14.70
CA ASN A 77 -2.18 -5.92 -14.14
C ASN A 77 -2.14 -7.14 -13.22
N LYS A 78 -1.60 -8.27 -13.71
CA LYS A 78 -1.43 -9.50 -12.91
C LYS A 78 -0.55 -9.28 -11.69
N LEU A 79 0.49 -8.45 -11.79
CA LEU A 79 1.30 -8.04 -10.63
C LEU A 79 0.41 -7.39 -9.55
N PHE A 80 -0.31 -6.32 -9.89
CA PHE A 80 -1.13 -5.61 -8.92
C PHE A 80 -2.33 -6.43 -8.44
N SER A 81 -2.93 -7.27 -9.31
CA SER A 81 -3.93 -8.27 -8.90
C SER A 81 -3.38 -9.19 -7.81
N THR A 82 -2.15 -9.68 -7.98
CA THR A 82 -1.48 -10.56 -7.00
C THR A 82 -1.25 -9.85 -5.68
N ILE A 83 -0.74 -8.62 -5.71
CA ILE A 83 -0.52 -7.82 -4.50
C ILE A 83 -1.84 -7.56 -3.76
N ILE A 84 -2.90 -7.15 -4.46
CA ILE A 84 -4.21 -6.91 -3.84
C ILE A 84 -4.83 -8.21 -3.31
N PHE A 85 -4.66 -9.33 -4.03
CA PHE A 85 -5.10 -10.64 -3.56
C PHE A 85 -4.42 -11.05 -2.25
N PHE A 86 -3.11 -10.84 -2.11
CA PHE A 86 -2.39 -11.09 -0.87
C PHE A 86 -2.84 -10.16 0.27
N VAL A 87 -3.09 -8.88 -0.03
CA VAL A 87 -3.68 -7.94 0.94
C VAL A 87 -5.02 -8.45 1.47
N ILE A 88 -5.92 -8.88 0.58
CA ILE A 88 -7.23 -9.42 0.96
C ILE A 88 -7.07 -10.71 1.78
N THR A 89 -6.17 -11.60 1.36
CA THR A 89 -5.88 -12.87 2.06
C THR A 89 -5.40 -12.65 3.49
N PHE A 90 -4.48 -11.69 3.69
CA PHE A 90 -4.05 -11.27 5.02
C PHE A 90 -5.20 -10.69 5.86
N LEU A 91 -6.00 -9.80 5.26
CA LEU A 91 -7.11 -9.13 5.95
C LEU A 91 -8.29 -10.07 6.26
N ASP A 92 -8.48 -11.15 5.50
CA ASP A 92 -9.50 -12.16 5.78
C ASP A 92 -9.25 -12.91 7.09
N THR A 93 -7.97 -13.11 7.43
CA THR A 93 -7.54 -13.74 8.69
C THR A 93 -7.31 -12.72 9.82
N ASN A 94 -7.08 -11.45 9.48
CA ASN A 94 -6.76 -10.37 10.42
C ASN A 94 -7.76 -9.19 10.28
N LYS A 95 -9.04 -9.46 10.55
CA LYS A 95 -10.15 -8.52 10.28
C LYS A 95 -10.12 -7.21 11.08
N ASP A 96 -9.40 -7.14 12.19
CA ASP A 96 -9.22 -5.93 12.98
C ASP A 96 -8.07 -5.04 12.48
N LYS A 97 -7.30 -5.52 11.51
CA LYS A 97 -6.12 -4.85 10.95
C LYS A 97 -6.46 -4.09 9.67
N LYS A 98 -5.54 -3.18 9.31
CA LYS A 98 -5.55 -2.43 8.05
C LYS A 98 -4.21 -2.60 7.36
N ILE A 99 -4.20 -2.65 6.04
CA ILE A 99 -2.98 -2.53 5.26
C ILE A 99 -2.82 -1.10 4.76
N GLY A 100 -1.67 -0.51 5.06
CA GLY A 100 -1.26 0.78 4.59
C GLY A 100 -0.35 0.71 3.37
N ILE A 101 -0.57 1.63 2.45
CA ILE A 101 0.18 1.75 1.20
C ILE A 101 0.73 3.17 1.11
N ASP A 102 2.06 3.26 1.12
CA ASP A 102 2.79 4.53 1.03
C ASP A 102 3.02 4.92 -0.43
N GLY A 103 2.41 6.05 -0.81
CA GLY A 103 2.69 6.76 -2.06
C GLY A 103 3.95 7.59 -1.92
N SER A 104 5.07 6.97 -1.55
CA SER A 104 6.33 7.60 -1.12
C SER A 104 6.88 8.68 -2.07
N ASP A 105 6.39 8.72 -3.31
CA ASP A 105 6.49 9.87 -4.21
C ASP A 105 5.15 10.16 -4.94
N ASP A 106 5.04 11.34 -5.54
CA ASP A 106 3.83 11.77 -6.26
C ASP A 106 3.46 10.81 -7.44
N THR A 107 4.43 10.07 -7.99
CA THR A 107 4.17 9.08 -9.05
C THR A 107 3.49 7.83 -8.50
N ARG A 108 3.96 7.30 -7.36
CA ARG A 108 3.35 6.18 -6.65
C ARG A 108 1.98 6.56 -6.11
N ALA A 109 1.85 7.73 -5.48
CA ALA A 109 0.56 8.24 -5.04
C ALA A 109 -0.44 8.34 -6.20
N TYR A 110 -0.01 8.86 -7.35
CA TYR A 110 -0.84 8.93 -8.55
C TYR A 110 -1.24 7.55 -9.06
N LEU A 111 -0.29 6.60 -9.10
CA LEU A 111 -0.55 5.23 -9.53
C LEU A 111 -1.61 4.55 -8.68
N TYR A 112 -1.43 4.56 -7.35
CA TYR A 112 -2.35 3.91 -6.42
C TYR A 112 -3.73 4.56 -6.44
N HIS A 113 -3.80 5.90 -6.43
CA HIS A 113 -5.08 6.60 -6.50
C HIS A 113 -5.85 6.25 -7.77
N ARG A 114 -5.17 6.25 -8.93
CA ARG A 114 -5.80 5.88 -10.21
C ARG A 114 -6.21 4.42 -10.24
N MET A 115 -5.41 3.53 -9.65
CA MET A 115 -5.74 2.10 -9.52
C MET A 115 -7.01 1.91 -8.69
N PHE A 116 -7.16 2.59 -7.55
CA PHE A 116 -8.37 2.48 -6.74
C PHE A 116 -9.59 3.04 -7.44
N ILE A 117 -9.49 4.19 -8.11
CA ILE A 117 -10.60 4.74 -8.91
C ILE A 117 -11.03 3.75 -9.99
N SER A 118 -10.08 3.22 -10.77
CA SER A 118 -10.42 2.39 -11.94
C SER A 118 -10.95 1.01 -11.59
N ASN A 119 -10.74 0.56 -10.35
CA ASN A 119 -11.16 -0.75 -9.86
C ASN A 119 -12.13 -0.62 -8.69
N HIS A 120 -12.77 0.54 -8.50
CA HIS A 120 -13.67 0.79 -7.38
C HIS A 120 -14.83 -0.22 -7.36
N GLU A 121 -15.48 -0.46 -8.50
CA GLU A 121 -16.61 -1.41 -8.56
C GLU A 121 -16.20 -2.82 -8.16
N GLU A 122 -15.05 -3.30 -8.66
CA GLU A 122 -14.51 -4.63 -8.37
C GLU A 122 -14.14 -4.79 -6.88
N LEU A 123 -13.54 -3.76 -6.28
CA LEU A 123 -13.00 -3.84 -4.92
C LEU A 123 -14.02 -3.46 -3.84
N ASN A 124 -15.04 -2.69 -4.19
CA ASN A 124 -15.97 -2.13 -3.21
C ASN A 124 -16.72 -3.21 -2.44
N ASP A 125 -17.02 -4.38 -2.99
CA ASP A 125 -17.71 -5.42 -2.22
C ASP A 125 -16.79 -6.19 -1.26
N LEU A 126 -15.47 -6.02 -1.39
CA LEU A 126 -14.46 -6.79 -0.65
C LEU A 126 -13.80 -5.97 0.45
N VAL A 127 -13.49 -4.70 0.18
CA VAL A 127 -12.67 -3.86 1.07
C VAL A 127 -13.20 -2.44 1.16
N VAL A 128 -12.83 -1.75 2.24
CA VAL A 128 -12.97 -0.30 2.36
C VAL A 128 -11.61 0.31 2.05
N ILE A 129 -11.59 1.24 1.09
CA ILE A 129 -10.41 2.07 0.82
C ILE A 129 -10.59 3.39 1.58
N ILE A 130 -9.54 3.81 2.27
CA ILE A 130 -9.50 5.02 3.08
C ILE A 130 -8.28 5.82 2.65
N GLY A 131 -8.47 7.11 2.42
CA GLY A 131 -7.36 8.02 2.16
C GLY A 131 -6.84 8.63 3.47
N VAL A 132 -5.54 8.89 3.55
CA VAL A 132 -4.92 9.51 4.73
C VAL A 132 -4.12 10.72 4.32
N ASP A 133 -4.47 11.86 4.92
CA ASP A 133 -3.66 13.07 4.91
C ASP A 133 -3.02 13.28 6.30
N TRP A 134 -2.02 14.15 6.34
CA TRP A 134 -1.39 14.54 7.59
C TRP A 134 -1.65 16.00 7.88
N TYR A 135 -1.89 16.31 9.15
CA TYR A 135 -1.99 17.67 9.63
C TYR A 135 -1.03 17.90 10.78
N VAL A 136 -0.70 19.16 11.01
CA VAL A 136 -0.02 19.62 12.22
C VAL A 136 -0.89 20.70 12.85
N LYS A 137 -1.03 20.65 14.18
CA LYS A 137 -1.86 21.63 14.90
C LYS A 137 -1.13 22.97 14.98
N LEU A 138 -1.80 24.04 14.54
CA LEU A 138 -1.34 25.42 14.77
C LEU A 138 -1.72 25.85 16.20
N LEU A 139 -0.73 26.31 16.96
CA LEU A 139 -0.87 26.85 18.30
C LEU A 139 -1.25 28.34 18.25
N ARG A 140 -1.82 28.85 19.34
CA ARG A 140 -2.28 30.26 19.42
C ARG A 140 -1.17 31.29 19.25
N ASN A 141 0.08 30.91 19.50
CA ASN A 141 1.26 31.75 19.31
C ASN A 141 1.81 31.72 17.87
N GLY A 142 1.11 31.05 16.94
CA GLY A 142 1.55 30.92 15.55
C GLY A 142 2.55 29.80 15.30
N ASN A 143 3.02 29.11 16.35
CA ASN A 143 3.88 27.94 16.20
C ASN A 143 3.07 26.68 15.89
N VAL A 144 3.73 25.63 15.40
CA VAL A 144 3.13 24.31 15.24
C VAL A 144 3.39 23.42 16.46
N GLU A 145 2.51 22.45 16.69
CA GLU A 145 2.72 21.39 17.66
C GLU A 145 3.97 20.57 17.32
N ARG A 146 4.76 20.23 18.33
CA ARG A 146 6.05 19.54 18.18
C ARG A 146 6.16 18.32 19.07
N ASP A 147 6.99 17.37 18.65
CA ASP A 147 7.32 16.16 19.40
C ASP A 147 8.41 16.42 20.47
N GLN A 148 8.79 15.36 21.20
CA GLN A 148 9.84 15.42 22.22
C GLN A 148 11.24 15.77 21.69
N TYR A 149 11.43 15.78 20.37
CA TYR A 149 12.67 16.11 19.68
C TYR A 149 12.59 17.45 18.95
N ASP A 150 11.58 18.28 19.27
CA ASP A 150 11.33 19.59 18.66
C ASP A 150 11.03 19.54 17.14
N ARG A 151 10.54 18.40 16.62
CA ARG A 151 10.10 18.29 15.21
C ARG A 151 8.60 18.53 15.12
N ALA A 152 8.12 19.01 13.96
CA ALA A 152 6.68 19.15 13.73
C ALA A 152 5.97 17.80 13.93
N LEU A 153 4.96 17.77 14.81
CA LEU A 153 4.23 16.55 15.13
C LEU A 153 3.08 16.37 14.13
N PHE A 154 3.35 15.66 13.04
CA PHE A 154 2.34 15.29 12.06
C PHE A 154 1.42 14.22 12.63
N LYS A 155 0.12 14.43 12.46
CA LYS A 155 -0.93 13.49 12.86
C LYS A 155 -1.70 13.06 11.63
N PRO A 156 -1.93 11.75 11.46
CA PRO A 156 -2.75 11.23 10.38
C PRO A 156 -4.21 11.63 10.56
N ARG A 157 -4.88 11.84 9.44
CA ARG A 157 -6.32 12.11 9.34
C ARG A 157 -6.89 11.17 8.29
N PRO A 158 -7.38 10.00 8.70
CA PRO A 158 -8.10 9.09 7.82
C PRO A 158 -9.42 9.73 7.36
N GLU A 159 -9.73 9.61 6.08
CA GLU A 159 -10.95 10.11 5.46
C GLU A 159 -11.50 9.07 4.47
N PRO A 160 -12.83 9.03 4.25
CA PRO A 160 -13.39 8.22 3.17
C PRO A 160 -12.67 8.50 1.85
N PHE A 161 -12.41 7.45 1.07
CA PHE A 161 -11.74 7.60 -0.22
C PHE A 161 -12.61 8.41 -1.20
N ASP A 162 -12.08 9.53 -1.68
CA ASP A 162 -12.74 10.43 -2.61
C ASP A 162 -12.37 10.09 -4.06
N LEU A 163 -13.35 9.55 -4.79
CA LEU A 163 -13.23 9.17 -6.21
C LEU A 163 -12.99 10.38 -7.13
N GLU A 164 -13.39 11.58 -6.71
CA GLU A 164 -13.28 12.82 -7.48
C GLU A 164 -12.01 13.61 -7.12
N ARG A 165 -11.19 13.09 -6.20
CA ARG A 165 -9.98 13.76 -5.73
C ARG A 165 -8.96 13.91 -6.87
N LYS A 166 -8.50 15.14 -7.06
CA LYS A 166 -7.63 15.54 -8.18
C LYS A 166 -6.17 15.17 -7.93
N ALA A 167 -5.43 14.92 -9.02
CA ALA A 167 -4.00 14.62 -9.00
C ALA A 167 -3.12 15.67 -8.30
N SER A 168 -3.57 16.94 -8.25
CA SER A 168 -2.86 18.02 -7.55
C SER A 168 -3.00 17.98 -6.03
N ASN A 169 -3.86 17.12 -5.50
CA ASN A 169 -4.16 17.00 -4.09
C ASN A 169 -4.43 15.53 -3.77
N LEU A 170 -3.51 14.61 -4.08
CA LEU A 170 -3.69 13.21 -3.74
C LEU A 170 -3.48 12.97 -2.25
N TYR A 171 -4.04 11.87 -1.74
CA TYR A 171 -3.69 11.41 -0.41
C TYR A 171 -2.21 11.07 -0.37
N ARG A 172 -1.60 11.31 0.78
CA ARG A 172 -0.20 10.94 1.02
C ARG A 172 -0.07 9.45 1.32
N TYR A 173 -1.16 8.79 1.70
CA TYR A 173 -1.20 7.37 2.03
C TYR A 173 -2.62 6.81 1.96
N TYR A 174 -2.69 5.50 1.80
CA TYR A 174 -3.93 4.78 1.57
C TYR A 174 -3.99 3.63 2.55
N LEU A 175 -5.17 3.42 3.13
CA LEU A 175 -5.47 2.29 3.98
C LEU A 175 -6.49 1.40 3.28
N ILE A 176 -6.32 0.11 3.42
CA ILE A 176 -7.24 -0.93 2.99
C ILE A 176 -7.65 -1.70 4.24
N GLU A 177 -8.95 -1.85 4.46
CA GLU A 177 -9.48 -2.70 5.52
C GLU A 177 -10.58 -3.61 4.99
N ARG A 178 -10.79 -4.73 5.69
CA ARG A 178 -11.80 -5.70 5.28
C ARG A 178 -13.21 -5.19 5.57
N LYS A 179 -14.14 -5.38 4.63
CA LYS A 179 -15.59 -5.25 4.88
C LYS A 179 -16.17 -6.42 5.67
#